data_AF-A0A1Z8A3T4-F1
#
_entry.id   AF-A0A1Z8A3T4-F1
#
_cell.length_a   1.000
_cell.length_b   1.000
_cell.length_c   1.000
_cell.angle_alpha   90.00
_cell.angle_beta   90.00
_cell.angle_gamma   90.00
#
_symmetry.space_group_name_H-M   'P 1'
#
loop_
_entity.id
_entity.type
_entity.pdbx_description
1 polymer ?
#
loop_
_entity_poly.entity_id
_entity_poly.type
_entity_poly.pdbx_seq_one_letter_code
_entity_poly.pdbx_strand_id
1 'polypeptide(L)'
;MHLFIRFRDCDGTREGVHPLESSFTARFWFHAISAAAVFFENTHPTRCEIGGVDAEASFTTEFGMPVMHWLGQTFYLALGTADTPRQQNGQRFADWLLSDIGMRPIEEFLLDGATVFTDIKAENNTIVAPVFLGDALRGEAFSSTNSGLCYVIGARNRMKRIESTPSFALPRSLEDWKARSRSFFTSIPHLAIT
;
A
#
# COMPACT_ATOMS: atom_id res chain seq x y z
N MET A 1 6.36 -3.66 -23.17
CA MET A 1 6.14 -5.13 -23.03
C MET A 1 4.78 -5.33 -22.40
N HIS A 2 3.94 -6.24 -22.89
CA HIS A 2 2.57 -6.42 -22.39
C HIS A 2 2.27 -7.90 -22.12
N LEU A 3 1.71 -8.19 -20.95
CA LEU A 3 1.09 -9.47 -20.61
C LEU A 3 -0.36 -9.23 -20.24
N PHE A 4 -1.26 -9.93 -20.89
CA PHE A 4 -2.68 -9.87 -20.63
C PHE A 4 -3.11 -11.06 -19.78
N ILE A 5 -3.92 -10.82 -18.75
CA ILE A 5 -4.42 -11.85 -17.84
C ILE A 5 -5.94 -11.84 -17.89
N ARG A 6 -6.45 -13.02 -18.22
CA ARG A 6 -7.85 -13.35 -18.37
C ARG A 6 -8.30 -14.16 -17.16
N PHE A 7 -9.44 -13.80 -16.58
CA PHE A 7 -9.97 -14.53 -15.41
C PHE A 7 -11.16 -15.41 -15.81
N ARG A 8 -11.26 -16.60 -15.22
CA ARG A 8 -12.47 -17.45 -15.31
C ARG A 8 -12.85 -17.95 -13.93
N ASP A 9 -14.14 -18.15 -13.71
CA ASP A 9 -14.59 -18.85 -12.51
C ASP A 9 -14.22 -20.33 -12.63
N CYS A 10 -13.75 -20.92 -11.54
CA CYS A 10 -13.43 -22.34 -11.49
C CYS A 10 -14.73 -23.15 -11.42
N ASP A 11 -15.13 -23.76 -12.53
CA ASP A 11 -16.29 -24.69 -12.60
C ASP A 11 -15.98 -26.10 -12.05
N GLY A 12 -14.81 -26.28 -11.45
CA GLY A 12 -14.36 -27.55 -10.86
C GLY A 12 -13.43 -28.37 -11.77
N THR A 13 -13.13 -27.90 -12.99
CA THR A 13 -12.18 -28.59 -13.89
C THR A 13 -10.82 -27.89 -13.94
N ARG A 14 -9.77 -28.58 -13.47
CA ARG A 14 -8.37 -28.09 -13.51
C ARG A 14 -7.68 -28.61 -14.76
N GLU A 15 -7.74 -27.88 -15.87
CA GLU A 15 -6.87 -28.15 -17.03
C GLU A 15 -5.54 -27.38 -16.93
N GLY A 16 -4.49 -27.94 -17.51
CA GLY A 16 -3.11 -27.43 -17.39
C GLY A 16 -2.87 -26.12 -18.14
N VAL A 17 -1.95 -25.29 -17.63
CA VAL A 17 -1.45 -24.08 -18.29
C VAL A 17 -0.30 -24.48 -19.22
N HIS A 18 -0.40 -24.17 -20.52
CA HIS A 18 0.68 -24.37 -21.49
C HIS A 18 1.56 -23.11 -21.60
N PRO A 19 2.90 -23.21 -21.51
CA PRO A 19 3.78 -22.06 -21.72
C PRO A 19 4.00 -21.81 -23.23
N LEU A 20 3.79 -20.57 -23.66
CA LEU A 20 4.20 -20.09 -25.00
C LEU A 20 5.62 -19.51 -24.93
N GLU A 21 6.41 -19.79 -25.96
CA GLU A 21 7.78 -19.31 -26.09
C GLU A 21 7.84 -17.79 -26.17
N SER A 22 8.58 -17.17 -25.24
CA SER A 22 8.98 -15.78 -25.31
C SER A 22 10.47 -15.64 -25.00
N SER A 23 11.04 -14.48 -25.33
CA SER A 23 12.46 -14.15 -25.16
C SER A 23 12.95 -14.30 -23.71
N PHE A 24 14.27 -14.40 -23.53
CA PHE A 24 14.91 -14.70 -22.23
C PHE A 24 14.46 -13.79 -21.06
N THR A 25 14.27 -12.48 -21.31
CA THR A 25 13.74 -11.52 -20.34
C THR A 25 12.25 -11.67 -20.05
N ALA A 26 11.47 -12.10 -21.05
CA ALA A 26 10.05 -12.38 -20.86
C ALA A 26 9.88 -13.64 -19.99
N ARG A 27 10.66 -14.71 -20.21
CA ARG A 27 10.50 -15.99 -19.49
C ARG A 27 10.54 -15.85 -17.97
N PHE A 28 11.49 -15.12 -17.38
CA PHE A 28 11.60 -15.00 -15.92
C PHE A 28 10.50 -14.15 -15.29
N TRP A 29 10.18 -13.04 -15.95
CA TRP A 29 9.05 -12.20 -15.56
C TRP A 29 7.72 -12.95 -15.63
N PHE A 30 7.54 -13.79 -16.66
CA PHE A 30 6.42 -14.71 -16.75
C PHE A 30 6.37 -15.69 -15.57
N HIS A 31 7.51 -16.21 -15.09
CA HIS A 31 7.53 -17.16 -13.96
C HIS A 31 7.13 -16.50 -12.65
N ALA A 32 7.58 -15.28 -12.35
CA ALA A 32 7.19 -14.58 -11.13
C ALA A 32 5.69 -14.24 -11.10
N ILE A 33 5.16 -13.71 -12.20
CA ILE A 33 3.71 -13.41 -12.31
C ILE A 33 2.89 -14.71 -12.33
N SER A 34 3.39 -15.77 -12.96
CA SER A 34 2.73 -17.08 -12.94
C SER A 34 2.72 -17.69 -11.54
N ALA A 35 3.78 -17.53 -10.75
CA ALA A 35 3.80 -17.97 -9.35
C ALA A 35 2.76 -17.21 -8.50
N ALA A 36 2.66 -15.89 -8.68
CA ALA A 36 1.65 -15.08 -8.02
C ALA A 36 0.22 -15.49 -8.45
N ALA A 37 0.00 -15.70 -9.75
CA ALA A 37 -1.28 -16.17 -10.27
C ALA A 37 -1.68 -17.54 -9.69
N VAL A 38 -0.77 -18.51 -9.66
CA VAL A 38 -1.02 -19.84 -9.05
C VAL A 38 -1.34 -19.72 -7.56
N PHE A 39 -0.68 -18.82 -6.83
CA PHE A 39 -1.00 -18.59 -5.43
C PHE A 39 -2.40 -17.98 -5.24
N PHE A 40 -2.76 -17.03 -6.09
CA PHE A 40 -4.10 -16.45 -6.12
C PHE A 40 -5.18 -17.52 -6.38
N GLU A 41 -4.96 -18.40 -7.37
CA GLU A 41 -5.85 -19.52 -7.70
C GLU A 41 -6.01 -20.53 -6.54
N ASN A 42 -4.98 -20.69 -5.71
CA ASN A 42 -5.06 -21.58 -4.54
C ASN A 42 -5.84 -20.96 -3.38
N THR A 43 -6.02 -19.63 -3.37
CA THR A 43 -6.70 -18.88 -2.30
C THR A 43 -8.07 -18.35 -2.72
N HIS A 44 -8.38 -18.34 -4.02
CA HIS A 44 -9.61 -17.81 -4.59
C HIS A 44 -10.21 -18.79 -5.61
N PRO A 45 -11.54 -18.89 -5.75
CA PRO A 45 -12.21 -19.76 -6.73
C PRO A 45 -12.17 -19.18 -8.15
N THR A 46 -11.04 -18.62 -8.56
CA THR A 46 -10.84 -17.92 -9.83
C THR A 46 -9.56 -18.44 -10.48
N ARG A 47 -9.64 -18.80 -11.75
CA ARG A 47 -8.50 -19.21 -12.59
C ARG A 47 -7.96 -18.03 -13.37
N CYS A 48 -6.63 -17.92 -13.42
CA CYS A 48 -5.90 -16.95 -14.22
C CYS A 48 -5.36 -17.64 -15.48
N GLU A 49 -5.58 -17.02 -16.64
CA GLU A 49 -5.10 -17.50 -17.93
C GLU A 49 -4.39 -16.37 -18.67
N ILE A 50 -3.45 -16.70 -19.55
CA ILE A 50 -2.92 -15.70 -20.48
C ILE A 50 -4.03 -15.30 -21.45
N GLY A 51 -4.34 -14.00 -21.49
CA GLY A 51 -5.38 -13.41 -22.31
C GLY A 51 -4.86 -12.73 -23.58
N GLY A 52 -5.80 -12.16 -24.35
CA GLY A 52 -5.51 -11.24 -25.44
C GLY A 52 -5.76 -9.79 -25.04
N VAL A 53 -5.84 -8.90 -26.01
CA VAL A 53 -6.08 -7.45 -25.79
C VAL A 53 -7.40 -7.12 -25.08
N ASP A 54 -8.31 -8.08 -25.01
CA ASP A 54 -9.62 -8.00 -24.35
C ASP A 54 -9.61 -8.55 -22.91
N ALA A 55 -8.43 -8.82 -22.36
CA ALA A 55 -8.30 -9.34 -21.01
C ALA A 55 -8.56 -8.26 -19.93
N GLU A 56 -8.96 -8.71 -18.75
CA GLU A 56 -9.43 -7.82 -17.67
C GLU A 56 -8.29 -7.14 -16.91
N ALA A 57 -7.11 -7.73 -16.95
CA ALA A 57 -5.89 -7.16 -16.42
C ALA A 57 -4.76 -7.28 -17.44
N SER A 58 -3.82 -6.34 -17.40
CA SER A 58 -2.58 -6.45 -18.13
C SER A 58 -1.42 -5.85 -17.34
N PHE A 59 -0.27 -6.50 -17.40
CA PHE A 59 0.99 -5.94 -16.96
C PHE A 59 1.68 -5.25 -18.13
N THR A 60 2.10 -4.01 -17.93
CA THR A 60 2.78 -3.18 -18.93
C THR A 60 3.91 -2.38 -18.30
N THR A 61 4.78 -1.81 -19.11
CA THR A 61 5.87 -0.92 -18.70
C THR A 61 5.53 0.56 -18.87
N GLU A 62 4.31 0.88 -19.34
CA GLU A 62 3.97 2.21 -19.85
C GLU A 62 2.88 2.93 -19.06
N PHE A 63 1.85 2.23 -18.57
CA PHE A 63 0.67 2.86 -17.97
C PHE A 63 -0.08 1.95 -16.99
N GLY A 64 -0.87 2.54 -16.10
CA GLY A 64 -1.67 1.83 -15.10
C GLY A 64 -1.18 2.10 -13.68
N MET A 65 -1.51 1.22 -12.76
CA MET A 65 -1.06 1.30 -11.38
C MET A 65 0.34 0.71 -11.25
N PRO A 66 1.34 1.44 -10.72
CA PRO A 66 2.67 0.89 -10.53
C PRO A 66 2.63 -0.21 -9.46
N VAL A 67 3.19 -1.39 -9.74
CA VAL A 67 3.13 -2.56 -8.82
C VAL A 67 4.49 -3.11 -8.39
N MET A 68 5.52 -3.03 -9.24
CA MET A 68 6.86 -3.53 -8.90
C MET A 68 7.95 -2.89 -9.75
N HIS A 69 9.19 -2.92 -9.27
CA HIS A 69 10.39 -2.68 -10.07
C HIS A 69 11.11 -3.99 -10.37
N TRP A 70 11.67 -4.11 -11.58
CA TRP A 70 12.54 -5.22 -11.98
C TRP A 70 13.62 -4.73 -12.94
N LEU A 71 14.89 -5.01 -12.64
CA LEU A 71 16.05 -4.58 -13.43
C LEU A 71 16.05 -3.08 -13.80
N GLY A 72 15.56 -2.21 -12.89
CA GLY A 72 15.47 -0.77 -13.12
C GLY A 72 14.29 -0.33 -13.99
N GLN A 73 13.37 -1.23 -14.32
CA GLN A 73 12.12 -0.95 -15.04
C GLN A 73 10.94 -1.05 -14.08
N THR A 74 10.06 -0.05 -14.11
CA THR A 74 8.77 -0.10 -13.42
C THR A 74 7.76 -0.86 -14.25
N PHE A 75 7.04 -1.76 -13.58
CA PHE A 75 5.90 -2.48 -14.13
C PHE A 75 4.61 -1.95 -13.53
N TYR A 76 3.62 -1.83 -14.39
CA TYR A 76 2.30 -1.32 -14.10
C TYR A 76 1.26 -2.40 -14.33
N LEU A 77 0.25 -2.46 -13.47
CA LEU A 77 -0.97 -3.23 -13.66
C LEU A 77 -2.07 -2.30 -14.18
N ALA A 78 -2.58 -2.58 -15.37
CA ALA A 78 -3.72 -1.90 -15.94
C ALA A 78 -4.94 -2.85 -15.92
N LEU A 79 -6.09 -2.32 -15.50
CA LEU A 79 -7.35 -3.05 -15.46
C LEU A 79 -8.31 -2.53 -16.53
N GLY A 80 -9.13 -3.43 -17.09
CA GLY A 80 -10.29 -3.04 -17.88
C GLY A 80 -11.33 -2.29 -17.05
N THR A 81 -12.23 -1.56 -17.72
CA THR A 81 -13.24 -0.70 -17.07
C THR A 81 -14.66 -1.25 -17.16
N ALA A 82 -14.85 -2.43 -17.75
CA ALA A 82 -16.16 -3.01 -17.95
C ALA A 82 -16.76 -3.53 -16.63
N ASP A 83 -18.02 -3.23 -16.32
CA ASP A 83 -18.68 -3.81 -15.14
C ASP A 83 -19.21 -5.21 -15.45
N THR A 84 -18.31 -6.19 -15.43
CA THR A 84 -18.62 -7.61 -15.66
C THR A 84 -18.09 -8.46 -14.51
N PRO A 85 -18.69 -9.63 -14.22
CA PRO A 85 -18.16 -10.55 -13.20
C PRO A 85 -16.67 -10.89 -13.42
N ARG A 86 -16.27 -11.00 -14.68
CA ARG A 86 -14.88 -11.26 -15.06
C ARG A 86 -13.96 -10.10 -14.71
N GLN A 87 -14.39 -8.86 -14.95
CA GLN A 87 -13.61 -7.68 -14.55
C GLN A 87 -13.53 -7.55 -13.03
N GLN A 88 -14.58 -7.92 -12.29
CA GLN A 88 -14.55 -7.94 -10.83
C GLN A 88 -13.51 -8.96 -10.31
N ASN A 89 -13.31 -10.09 -11.00
CA ASN A 89 -12.22 -11.01 -10.71
C ASN A 89 -10.84 -10.37 -10.97
N GLY A 90 -10.70 -9.59 -12.04
CA GLY A 90 -9.48 -8.81 -12.29
C GLY A 90 -9.18 -7.78 -11.19
N GLN A 91 -10.22 -7.13 -10.65
CA GLN A 91 -10.07 -6.22 -9.51
C GLN A 91 -9.65 -6.97 -8.24
N ARG A 92 -10.26 -8.14 -7.94
CA ARG A 92 -9.87 -8.97 -6.80
C ARG A 92 -8.41 -9.42 -6.88
N PHE A 93 -7.95 -9.78 -8.08
CA PHE A 93 -6.54 -10.10 -8.31
C PHE A 93 -5.64 -8.90 -8.04
N ALA A 94 -6.00 -7.70 -8.51
CA ALA A 94 -5.24 -6.49 -8.24
C ALA A 94 -5.17 -6.17 -6.74
N ASP A 95 -6.29 -6.22 -6.03
CA ASP A 95 -6.37 -5.96 -4.60
C ASP A 95 -5.55 -6.97 -3.80
N TRP A 96 -5.61 -8.26 -4.18
CA TRP A 96 -4.80 -9.30 -3.58
C TRP A 96 -3.31 -9.09 -3.86
N LEU A 97 -2.93 -8.83 -5.12
CA LEU A 97 -1.54 -8.64 -5.55
C LEU A 97 -0.87 -7.52 -4.75
N LEU A 98 -1.58 -6.42 -4.52
CA LEU A 98 -1.11 -5.24 -3.79
C LEU A 98 -1.15 -5.38 -2.26
N SER A 99 -1.72 -6.48 -1.77
CA SER A 99 -1.73 -6.79 -0.35
C SER A 99 -0.37 -7.33 0.10
N ASP A 100 -0.10 -7.24 1.40
CA ASP A 100 1.11 -7.80 1.99
C ASP A 100 1.19 -9.33 1.84
N ILE A 101 0.08 -10.02 1.53
CA ILE A 101 0.07 -11.47 1.25
C ILE A 101 0.41 -11.72 -0.23
N GLY A 102 -0.11 -10.91 -1.15
CA GLY A 102 0.11 -11.08 -2.59
C GLY A 102 1.48 -10.63 -3.08
N MET A 103 2.11 -9.66 -2.40
CA MET A 103 3.46 -9.22 -2.74
C MET A 103 4.55 -10.17 -2.28
N ARG A 104 4.35 -10.90 -1.16
CA ARG A 104 5.37 -11.81 -0.59
C ARG A 104 5.96 -12.80 -1.61
N PRO A 105 5.16 -13.53 -2.41
CA PRO A 105 5.70 -14.44 -3.43
C PRO A 105 6.60 -13.74 -4.46
N ILE A 106 6.33 -12.46 -4.76
CA ILE A 106 7.12 -11.67 -5.72
C ILE A 106 8.43 -11.22 -5.08
N GLU A 107 8.39 -10.77 -3.83
CA GLU A 107 9.58 -10.36 -3.07
C GLU A 107 10.52 -11.55 -2.76
N GLU A 108 9.96 -12.73 -2.48
CA GLU A 108 10.70 -13.95 -2.22
C GLU A 108 11.22 -14.62 -3.52
N PHE A 109 10.81 -14.12 -4.69
CA PHE A 109 11.28 -14.67 -5.96
C PHE A 109 12.77 -14.33 -6.18
N LEU A 110 13.60 -15.38 -6.16
CA LEU A 110 15.02 -15.29 -6.40
C LEU A 110 15.35 -15.73 -7.84
N LEU A 111 16.07 -14.87 -8.57
CA LEU A 111 16.70 -15.23 -9.83
C LEU A 111 18.18 -15.47 -9.56
N ASP A 112 18.66 -16.68 -9.84
CA ASP A 112 20.05 -17.10 -9.57
C ASP A 112 20.51 -16.80 -8.12
N GLY A 113 19.58 -16.91 -7.17
CA GLY A 113 19.82 -16.64 -5.74
C GLY A 113 19.80 -15.16 -5.34
N ALA A 114 19.53 -14.25 -6.27
CA ALA A 114 19.40 -12.81 -5.99
C ALA A 114 17.94 -12.35 -6.06
N THR A 115 17.55 -11.47 -5.13
CA THR A 115 16.26 -10.77 -5.19
C THR A 115 16.30 -9.80 -6.37
N VAL A 116 15.36 -9.97 -7.30
CA VAL A 116 15.30 -9.17 -8.54
C VAL A 116 14.10 -8.25 -8.63
N PHE A 117 13.10 -8.47 -7.76
CA PHE A 117 11.92 -7.63 -7.67
C PHE A 117 11.99 -6.76 -6.41
N THR A 118 11.53 -5.52 -6.53
CA THR A 118 11.39 -4.62 -5.39
C THR A 118 9.99 -4.03 -5.38
N ASP A 119 9.36 -4.03 -4.21
CA ASP A 119 8.05 -3.43 -3.99
C ASP A 119 8.13 -1.90 -4.10
N ILE A 120 7.19 -1.31 -4.83
CA ILE A 120 7.04 0.15 -4.95
C ILE A 120 6.51 0.75 -3.65
N LYS A 121 5.75 0.00 -2.85
CA LYS A 121 5.30 0.41 -1.52
C LYS A 121 6.48 0.63 -0.57
N ALA A 122 7.57 -0.13 -0.73
CA ALA A 122 8.79 0.05 0.05
C ALA A 122 9.46 1.42 -0.20
N GLU A 123 9.36 1.97 -1.42
CA GLU A 123 9.85 3.32 -1.73
C GLU A 123 8.99 4.39 -1.06
N ASN A 124 7.66 4.21 -1.06
CA ASN A 124 6.72 5.19 -0.51
C ASN A 124 6.65 5.18 1.04
N ASN A 125 7.18 4.14 1.69
CA ASN A 125 7.21 4.04 3.15
C ASN A 125 8.40 4.76 3.80
N THR A 126 9.15 5.57 3.03
CA THR A 126 9.99 6.61 3.60
C THR A 126 9.10 7.73 4.13
N ILE A 127 8.48 7.51 5.29
CA ILE A 127 7.92 8.58 6.10
C ILE A 127 9.10 9.49 6.47
N VAL A 128 9.35 10.52 5.65
CA VAL A 128 10.19 11.64 6.07
C VAL A 128 9.46 12.23 7.26
N ALA A 129 9.95 11.93 8.46
CA ALA A 129 9.49 12.60 9.67
C ALA A 129 9.56 14.10 9.37
N PRO A 130 8.46 14.85 9.48
CA PRO A 130 8.46 16.25 9.09
C PRO A 130 9.53 16.96 9.91
N VAL A 131 10.52 17.53 9.21
CA VAL A 131 11.53 18.35 9.85
C VAL A 131 10.86 19.67 10.23
N PHE A 132 10.61 19.85 11.52
CA PHE A 132 10.12 21.12 12.02
C PHE A 132 11.29 22.09 12.08
N LEU A 133 11.36 22.99 11.10
CA LEU A 133 12.27 24.13 11.15
C LEU A 133 11.71 25.14 12.15
N GLY A 134 12.29 25.20 13.35
CA GLY A 134 11.83 26.09 14.41
C GLY A 134 12.65 25.96 15.70
N ASP A 135 12.48 26.94 16.58
CA ASP A 135 13.12 26.96 17.90
C ASP A 135 12.28 26.14 18.88
N ALA A 136 12.81 24.98 19.28
CA ALA A 136 12.14 24.06 20.20
C ALA A 136 11.87 24.68 21.58
N LEU A 137 12.75 25.58 22.06
CA LEU A 137 12.56 26.25 23.35
C LEU A 137 11.43 27.28 23.27
N ARG A 138 11.34 28.02 22.17
CA ARG A 138 10.18 28.90 21.91
C ARG A 138 8.89 28.11 21.74
N GLY A 139 8.95 26.96 21.07
CA GLY A 139 7.82 26.03 20.95
C GLY A 139 7.33 25.53 22.30
N GLU A 140 8.24 25.09 23.17
CA GLU A 140 7.90 24.63 24.51
C GLU A 140 7.29 25.76 25.36
N ALA A 141 7.86 26.97 25.31
CA ALA A 141 7.33 28.13 26.04
C ALA A 141 5.93 28.50 25.55
N PHE A 142 5.72 28.55 24.24
CA PHE A 142 4.41 28.86 23.64
C PHE A 142 3.35 27.82 24.02
N SER A 143 3.67 26.52 23.91
CA SER A 143 2.75 25.45 24.29
C SER A 143 2.48 25.41 25.80
N SER A 144 3.47 25.73 26.63
CA SER A 144 3.30 25.81 28.09
C SER A 144 2.34 26.93 28.48
N THR A 145 2.43 28.09 27.85
CA THR A 145 1.54 29.23 28.10
C THR A 145 0.12 28.95 27.63
N ASN A 146 -0.05 28.39 26.43
CA ASN A 146 -1.36 28.31 25.77
C ASN A 146 -2.11 26.99 25.98
N SER A 147 -1.38 25.92 26.31
CA SER A 147 -1.96 24.57 26.43
C SER A 147 -1.56 23.86 27.72
N GLY A 148 -0.63 24.42 28.51
CA GLY A 148 -0.09 23.80 29.71
C GLY A 148 -1.06 23.72 30.90
N LEU A 149 -2.19 24.43 30.84
CA LEU A 149 -3.27 24.36 31.84
C LEU A 149 -4.10 23.08 31.69
N CYS A 150 -4.28 22.59 30.45
CA CYS A 150 -5.07 21.40 30.16
C CYS A 150 -4.21 20.18 29.81
N TYR A 151 -3.04 20.38 29.18
CA TYR A 151 -2.20 19.29 28.69
C TYR A 151 -0.80 19.28 29.29
N VAL A 152 -0.26 18.07 29.48
CA VAL A 152 1.16 17.87 29.79
C VAL A 152 1.99 18.09 28.53
N ILE A 153 2.80 19.16 28.50
CA ILE A 153 3.65 19.55 27.37
C ILE A 153 5.01 18.84 27.44
N GLY A 154 5.54 18.69 28.65
CA GLY A 154 6.88 18.13 28.88
C GLY A 154 7.17 17.87 30.35
N ALA A 155 8.44 17.61 30.67
CA ALA A 155 8.85 17.26 32.03
C ALA A 155 8.45 18.33 33.08
N ARG A 156 8.40 19.61 32.67
CA ARG A 156 8.08 20.75 33.54
C ARG A 156 6.64 20.75 34.09
N ASN A 157 5.70 20.09 33.43
CA ASN A 157 4.30 20.01 33.89
C ASN A 157 3.75 18.58 33.94
N ARG A 158 4.64 17.57 33.99
CA ARG A 158 4.34 16.12 33.99
C ARG A 158 3.34 15.65 35.07
N MET A 159 3.16 16.43 36.13
CA MET A 159 2.32 16.12 37.29
C MET A 159 1.31 17.25 37.65
N LYS A 160 1.14 18.28 36.80
CA LYS A 160 0.24 19.42 37.07
C LYS A 160 -1.10 19.27 36.32
N ARG A 161 -1.78 18.15 36.52
CA ARG A 161 -2.97 17.78 35.75
C ARG A 161 -4.24 18.27 36.42
N ILE A 162 -5.21 18.70 35.61
CA ILE A 162 -6.63 18.51 35.94
C ILE A 162 -6.91 17.02 35.67
N GLU A 163 -7.44 16.31 36.66
CA GLU A 163 -7.60 14.84 36.66
C GLU A 163 -8.24 14.25 35.38
N SER A 164 -8.96 15.05 34.59
CA SER A 164 -9.77 14.61 33.45
C SER A 164 -9.15 14.75 32.04
N THR A 165 -7.96 15.34 31.82
CA THR A 165 -7.51 15.67 30.45
C THR A 165 -6.37 14.78 29.92
N PRO A 166 -6.57 13.95 28.84
CA PRO A 166 -5.53 13.08 28.28
C PRO A 166 -4.21 13.83 28.03
N SER A 167 -3.07 13.22 28.38
CA SER A 167 -1.76 13.83 28.08
C SER A 167 -1.58 14.01 26.55
N PHE A 168 -0.64 14.85 26.11
CA PHE A 168 -0.32 15.02 24.68
C PHE A 168 0.01 13.71 23.94
N ALA A 169 0.24 12.62 24.67
CA ALA A 169 0.44 11.29 24.09
C ALA A 169 -0.80 10.79 23.33
N LEU A 170 -2.02 11.04 23.84
CA LEU A 170 -3.24 10.55 23.20
C LEU A 170 -3.55 11.31 21.89
N PRO A 171 -3.51 12.65 21.82
CA PRO A 171 -3.66 13.34 20.54
C PRO A 171 -2.61 12.93 19.51
N ARG A 172 -1.36 12.64 19.93
CA ARG A 172 -0.28 12.20 19.02
C ARG A 172 -0.46 10.80 18.44
N SER A 173 -1.36 9.98 18.98
CA SER A 173 -1.69 8.68 18.38
C SER A 173 -2.70 8.77 17.24
N LEU A 174 -3.31 9.94 17.01
CA LEU A 174 -4.24 10.17 15.90
C LEU A 174 -3.47 10.40 14.59
N GLU A 175 -3.98 9.89 13.47
CA GLU A 175 -3.34 9.99 12.16
C GLU A 175 -3.16 11.45 11.69
N ASP A 176 -4.13 12.32 12.02
CA ASP A 176 -4.18 13.74 11.64
C ASP A 176 -3.70 14.70 12.76
N TRP A 177 -3.01 14.19 13.79
CA TRP A 177 -2.66 14.98 14.99
C TRP A 177 -1.92 16.29 14.70
N LYS A 178 -1.11 16.31 13.64
CA LYS A 178 -0.34 17.48 13.20
C LYS A 178 -1.24 18.58 12.65
N ALA A 179 -2.25 18.20 11.86
CA ALA A 179 -3.23 19.15 11.34
C ALA A 179 -4.04 19.74 12.50
N ARG A 180 -4.54 18.89 13.41
CA ARG A 180 -5.27 19.30 14.61
C ARG A 180 -4.47 20.24 15.50
N SER A 181 -3.18 19.96 15.71
CA SER A 181 -2.29 20.80 16.53
C SER A 181 -1.97 22.14 15.88
N ARG A 182 -2.13 22.27 14.56
CA ARG A 182 -1.92 23.53 13.82
C ARG A 182 -3.19 24.34 13.62
N SER A 183 -4.37 23.72 13.71
CA SER A 183 -5.67 24.36 13.48
C SER A 183 -6.53 24.43 14.75
N PHE A 184 -5.96 24.16 15.92
CA PHE A 184 -6.71 24.16 17.19
C PHE A 184 -7.38 25.51 17.51
N PHE A 185 -6.87 26.61 16.97
CA PHE A 185 -7.44 27.95 17.12
C PHE A 185 -8.58 28.24 16.14
N THR A 186 -8.78 27.40 15.11
CA THR A 186 -9.86 27.54 14.12
C THR A 186 -10.95 26.48 14.28
N SER A 187 -10.79 25.51 15.17
CA SER A 187 -11.73 24.39 15.33
C SER A 187 -11.83 23.95 16.78
N ILE A 188 -13.04 23.73 17.28
CA ILE A 188 -13.28 23.21 18.62
C ILE A 188 -12.68 21.78 18.68
N PRO A 189 -11.59 21.55 19.44
CA PRO A 189 -10.85 20.29 19.35
C PRO A 189 -11.55 19.12 20.03
N HIS A 190 -12.58 19.40 20.84
CA HIS A 190 -13.48 18.44 21.48
C HIS A 190 -14.76 19.16 21.91
N LEU A 191 -15.91 18.47 21.88
CA LEU A 191 -17.17 18.99 22.42
C LEU A 191 -17.00 19.40 23.88
N ALA A 192 -17.50 20.59 24.25
CA ALA A 192 -17.59 20.98 25.65
C ALA A 192 -18.58 20.04 26.33
N ILE A 193 -18.11 19.26 27.30
CA ILE A 193 -18.98 18.49 28.18
C ILE A 193 -19.49 19.47 29.24
N THR A 194 -20.74 19.91 29.09
CA THR A 194 -21.51 20.64 30.12
C THR A 194 -22.18 19.68 31.09
#